data_AF-A0A358L9H3-F1
#
_entry.id   AF-A0A358L9H3-F1
#
_cell.length_a   1.000
_cell.length_b   1.000
_cell.length_c   1.000
_cell.angle_alpha   90.00
_cell.angle_beta   90.00
_cell.angle_gamma   90.00
#
_symmetry.space_group_name_H-M   'P 1'
#
loop_
_entity.id
_entity.type
_entity.pdbx_description
1 polymer ?
#
loop_
_entity_poly.entity_id
_entity_poly.type
_entity_poly.pdbx_seq_one_letter_code
_entity_poly.pdbx_strand_id
1 'polypeptide(L)'
;MKTKLITREGYDKLKAELDYLWREERPEVTKKVTWAASLGDRSENADYQYNKKRLREIDRRVRYLTKCLEQLRIVDYSPQQEG
;
A
#
# COMPACT_ATOMS: atom_id res chain seq x y z
N MET A 1 18.37 -18.79 -3.03
CA MET A 1 17.54 -17.55 -3.14
C MET A 1 16.22 -17.92 -3.80
N LYS A 2 15.07 -17.54 -3.23
CA LYS A 2 13.76 -17.78 -3.88
C LYS A 2 13.60 -16.75 -5.01
N THR A 3 13.47 -17.22 -6.25
CA THR A 3 13.19 -16.37 -7.40
C THR A 3 11.79 -15.78 -7.24
N LYS A 4 11.68 -14.46 -7.05
CA LYS A 4 10.41 -13.77 -6.89
C LYS A 4 9.81 -13.53 -8.27
N LEU A 5 9.06 -14.52 -8.75
CA LEU A 5 8.38 -14.50 -10.05
C LEU A 5 6.92 -14.11 -9.83
N ILE A 6 6.39 -13.25 -10.70
CA ILE A 6 4.98 -12.87 -10.71
C ILE A 6 4.49 -12.80 -12.15
N THR A 7 3.21 -13.11 -12.33
CA THR A 7 2.53 -12.88 -13.61
C THR A 7 2.33 -11.38 -13.83
N ARG A 8 2.19 -10.98 -15.09
CA ARG A 8 1.96 -9.58 -15.44
C ARG A 8 0.69 -9.01 -14.78
N GLU A 9 -0.39 -9.79 -14.80
CA GLU A 9 -1.64 -9.43 -14.12
C GLU A 9 -1.47 -9.23 -12.60
N GLY A 10 -0.66 -10.08 -11.96
CA GLY A 10 -0.37 -9.95 -10.53
C GLY A 10 0.42 -8.68 -10.23
N TYR A 11 1.40 -8.34 -11.09
CA TYR A 11 2.17 -7.11 -10.97
C TYR A 11 1.28 -5.87 -11.14
N ASP A 12 0.41 -5.87 -12.14
CA ASP A 12 -0.50 -4.74 -12.41
C ASP A 12 -1.48 -4.51 -11.25
N LYS A 13 -1.99 -5.57 -10.62
CA LYS A 13 -2.83 -5.45 -9.40
C LYS A 13 -2.08 -4.83 -8.24
N LEU A 14 -0.84 -5.27 -7.97
CA LEU A 14 -0.02 -4.71 -6.89
C LEU A 14 0.36 -3.24 -7.16
N LYS A 15 0.60 -2.90 -8.42
CA LYS A 15 0.87 -1.52 -8.84
C LYS A 15 -0.37 -0.64 -8.68
N ALA A 16 -1.54 -1.12 -9.10
CA ALA A 16 -2.80 -0.41 -8.90
C ALA A 16 -3.11 -0.19 -7.41
N GLU A 17 -2.89 -1.21 -6.58
CA GLU A 17 -3.00 -1.08 -5.12
C GLU A 17 -2.06 0.00 -4.58
N LEU A 18 -0.79 0.01 -5.01
CA LEU A 18 0.18 1.03 -4.60
C LEU A 18 -0.25 2.44 -5.00
N ASP A 19 -0.69 2.62 -6.25
CA ASP A 19 -1.15 3.91 -6.77
C ASP A 19 -2.39 4.41 -6.00
N TYR A 20 -3.37 3.53 -5.73
CA TYR A 20 -4.55 3.86 -4.95
C TYR A 20 -4.19 4.30 -3.52
N LEU A 21 -3.34 3.51 -2.83
CA LEU A 21 -2.89 3.83 -1.48
C LEU A 21 -2.17 5.19 -1.42
N TRP A 22 -1.37 5.51 -2.44
CA TRP A 22 -0.57 6.74 -2.47
C TRP A 22 -1.36 7.98 -2.88
N ARG A 23 -2.22 7.86 -3.89
CA ARG A 23 -2.91 9.00 -4.51
C ARG A 23 -4.26 9.31 -3.89
N GLU A 24 -4.95 8.30 -3.35
CA GLU A 24 -6.31 8.44 -2.82
C GLU A 24 -6.30 8.28 -1.30
N GLU A 25 -6.00 7.08 -0.81
CA GLU A 25 -6.26 6.75 0.60
C GLU A 25 -5.34 7.52 1.57
N ARG A 26 -4.04 7.63 1.27
CA ARG A 26 -3.08 8.32 2.15
C ARG A 26 -3.40 9.82 2.30
N PRO A 27 -3.67 10.59 1.24
CA PRO A 27 -4.13 11.98 1.37
C PRO A 27 -5.44 12.11 2.16
N GLU A 28 -6.42 11.24 1.94
CA GLU A 28 -7.69 11.28 2.67
C GLU A 28 -7.52 11.03 4.17
N VAL A 29 -6.78 9.98 4.54
CA VAL A 29 -6.50 9.68 5.95
C VAL A 29 -5.69 10.82 6.58
N THR A 30 -4.76 11.43 5.85
CA THR A 30 -4.00 12.59 6.35
C THR A 30 -4.93 13.77 6.66
N LYS A 31 -5.90 14.06 5.78
CA LYS A 31 -6.91 15.10 6.04
C LYS A 31 -7.72 14.79 7.31
N LYS A 32 -8.15 13.54 7.49
CA LYS A 32 -8.88 13.10 8.70
C LYS A 32 -8.03 13.23 9.96
N VAL A 33 -6.75 12.87 9.92
CA VAL A 33 -5.81 13.05 11.04
C VAL A 33 -5.68 14.53 11.39
N THR A 34 -5.49 15.40 10.40
CA THR A 34 -5.34 16.84 10.61
C THR A 34 -6.61 17.45 11.20
N TRP A 35 -7.77 17.05 10.69
CA TRP A 35 -9.06 17.50 11.22
C TRP A 35 -9.27 17.03 12.66
N ALA A 36 -9.06 15.74 12.95
CA ALA A 36 -9.16 15.21 14.31
C ALA A 36 -8.17 15.90 15.26
N ALA A 37 -6.96 16.21 14.80
CA ALA A 37 -5.96 16.93 15.59
C ALA A 37 -6.36 18.39 15.90
N SER A 38 -7.33 18.96 15.20
CA SER A 38 -7.87 20.30 15.45
C SER A 38 -9.01 20.35 16.47
N LEU A 39 -9.62 19.19 16.77
CA LEU A 39 -10.83 19.10 17.60
C LEU A 39 -10.58 19.01 19.11
N GLY A 40 -9.32 18.94 19.55
CA GLY A 40 -8.99 18.87 20.97
C GLY A 40 -7.67 18.18 21.26
N ASP A 41 -7.52 17.66 22.48
CA ASP A 41 -6.34 16.91 22.86
C ASP A 41 -6.23 15.60 22.06
N ARG A 42 -5.04 15.39 21.48
CA ARG A 42 -4.70 14.23 20.69
C ARG A 42 -4.65 12.95 21.53
N SER A 43 -4.39 13.06 22.83
CA SER A 43 -4.30 11.90 23.72
C SER A 43 -5.67 11.26 23.97
N GLU A 44 -6.71 12.07 24.13
CA GLU A 44 -8.08 11.64 24.42
C GLU A 44 -8.93 11.43 23.15
N ASN A 45 -8.56 12.06 22.04
CA ASN A 45 -9.32 11.95 20.79
C ASN A 45 -9.13 10.58 20.11
N ALA A 46 -10.14 9.72 20.25
CA ALA A 46 -10.18 8.38 19.66
C ALA A 46 -10.06 8.40 18.12
N ASP A 47 -10.71 9.36 17.45
CA ASP A 47 -10.62 9.54 16.00
C ASP A 47 -9.19 9.85 15.55
N TYR A 48 -8.48 10.72 16.28
CA TYR A 48 -7.08 11.01 15.99
C TYR A 48 -6.22 9.75 16.13
N GLN A 49 -6.36 9.00 17.23
CA GLN A 49 -5.59 7.78 17.47
C GLN A 49 -5.85 6.73 16.38
N TYR A 50 -7.12 6.52 16.01
CA TYR A 50 -7.51 5.59 14.97
C TYR A 50 -6.94 5.99 13.60
N ASN A 51 -7.18 7.22 13.16
CA ASN A 51 -6.69 7.70 11.86
C ASN A 51 -5.15 7.71 11.81
N LYS A 52 -4.48 8.01 12.93
CA LYS A 52 -3.01 7.93 13.03
C LYS A 52 -2.49 6.50 12.94
N LYS A 53 -3.22 5.51 13.48
CA LYS A 53 -2.91 4.09 13.30
C LYS A 53 -3.10 3.69 11.84
N ARG A 54 -4.22 4.06 11.21
CA ARG A 54 -4.51 3.77 9.80
C ARG A 54 -3.43 4.35 8.87
N LEU A 55 -3.00 5.59 9.10
CA LEU A 55 -1.92 6.21 8.33
C LEU A 55 -0.62 5.39 8.39
N ARG A 56 -0.26 4.88 9.58
CA ARG A 56 0.92 4.01 9.75
C ARG A 56 0.78 2.67 9.03
N GLU A 57 -0.42 2.10 9.01
CA GLU A 57 -0.71 0.86 8.28
C GLU A 57 -0.54 1.06 6.76
N ILE A 58 -1.06 2.16 6.23
CA ILE A 58 -0.91 2.54 4.82
C ILE A 58 0.57 2.73 4.48
N ASP A 59 1.31 3.54 5.25
CA ASP A 59 2.74 3.78 5.01
C ASP A 59 3.55 2.47 5.05
N ARG A 60 3.20 1.54 5.95
CA ARG A 60 3.83 0.22 6.01
C ARG A 60 3.52 -0.62 4.77
N ARG A 61 2.26 -0.61 4.31
CA ARG A 61 1.83 -1.35 3.11
C ARG A 61 2.48 -0.81 1.85
N VAL A 62 2.51 0.52 1.68
CA VAL A 62 3.21 1.21 0.59
C VAL A 62 4.68 0.80 0.56
N ARG A 63 5.39 0.91 1.69
CA ARG A 63 6.81 0.52 1.77
C ARG A 63 7.04 -0.95 1.39
N TYR A 64 6.14 -1.83 1.81
CA TYR A 64 6.22 -3.25 1.47
C TYR A 64 6.03 -3.46 -0.04
N LEU A 65 4.99 -2.86 -0.63
CA LEU A 65 4.67 -2.97 -2.05
C LEU A 65 5.81 -2.42 -2.92
N THR A 66 6.36 -1.24 -2.59
CA THR A 66 7.50 -0.66 -3.33
C THR A 66 8.69 -1.62 -3.36
N LYS A 67 9.12 -2.14 -2.18
CA LYS A 67 10.22 -3.10 -2.11
C LYS A 67 9.91 -4.41 -2.82
N CYS A 68 8.65 -4.85 -2.78
CA CYS A 68 8.22 -6.07 -3.45
C CYS A 68 8.34 -5.89 -4.98
N LEU A 69 7.79 -4.80 -5.51
CA LEU A 69 7.78 -4.48 -6.94
C LEU A 69 9.21 -4.27 -7.50
N GLU A 70 10.13 -3.71 -6.72
CA GLU A 70 11.55 -3.58 -7.10
C GLU A 70 12.26 -4.94 -7.24
N GLN A 71 11.87 -5.93 -6.45
CA GLN A 71 12.51 -7.25 -6.41
C GLN A 71 11.82 -8.30 -7.28
N LEU A 72 10.62 -8.01 -7.76
CA LEU A 72 9.82 -8.92 -8.56
C LEU A 72 10.30 -8.91 -10.02
N ARG A 73 10.46 -10.11 -10.59
CA ARG A 73 10.65 -10.29 -12.03
C ARG A 73 9.34 -10.77 -12.64
N ILE A 74 8.83 -10.02 -13.61
CA ILE A 74 7.66 -10.42 -14.39
C ILE A 74 8.07 -11.62 -15.25
N VAL A 75 7.25 -12.66 -15.22
CA VAL A 75 7.36 -13.80 -16.13
C VAL A 75 6.10 -13.81 -16.99
N ASP A 76 6.30 -13.68 -18.29
CA ASP A 76 5.23 -13.92 -19.25
C ASP A 76 5.08 -15.44 -19.44
N TYR A 77 3.84 -15.91 -19.44
CA TYR A 77 3.51 -17.31 -19.70
C TYR A 77 3.96 -17.70 -21.11
N SER A 78 4.68 -18.82 -21.26
CA SER A 78 5.07 -19.33 -22.57
C SER A 78 4.33 -20.63 -22.89
N PRO A 79 3.72 -20.77 -24.08
CA PRO A 79 3.02 -21.98 -24.51
C PRO A 79 3.94 -23.21 -24.64
N GLN A 80 5.27 -23.07 -24.59
CA GLN A 80 6.19 -24.22 -24.53
C GLN A 80 6.18 -24.95 -23.16
N GLN A 81 5.41 -24.46 -22.17
CA GLN A 81 5.28 -25.08 -20.85
C GLN A 81 4.12 -26.07 -20.75
N GLU A 82 3.25 -26.12 -21.77
CA GLU A 82 2.24 -27.16 -21.97
C GLU A 82 2.91 -28.34 -22.70
N GLY A 83 3.80 -29.03 -22.00
CA GLY A 83 4.32 -30.32 -22.46
C GLY A 83 3.24 -31.39 -22.47
#